data_AF-A0A5J4WE54-F1
#
_entry.id   AF-A0A5J4WE54-F1
#
_cell.length_a   1.000
_cell.length_b   1.000
_cell.length_c   1.000
_cell.angle_alpha   90.00
_cell.angle_beta   90.00
_cell.angle_gamma   90.00
#
_symmetry.space_group_name_H-M   'P 1'
#
loop_
_entity.id
_entity.type
_entity.pdbx_description
1 polymer ?
#
loop_
_entity_poly.entity_id
_entity_poly.type
_entity_poly.pdbx_seq_one_letter_code
_entity_poly.pdbx_strand_id
1 'polypeptide(L)'
;GSSGQSRYGSYGSSYGQYGQQDQQHGKGQTSLSPEEQRKRDMSMIINALAGLSCLAGHQANHAEMMRSSCILIVMEALSDPTGTKAAIPDGVLQNALFLLAELFARGTLNTRDAIKGQSSREFVRALTQNQNSKVAKNAKDLLNKLNK
;
A
#
# COMPACT_ATOMS: atom_id res chain seq x y z
N GLY A 1 -52.68 34.79 -2.90
CA GLY A 1 -52.77 35.31 -4.28
C GLY A 1 -51.39 35.35 -4.86
N SER A 2 -51.12 35.19 -6.15
CA SER A 2 -51.95 35.06 -7.35
C SER A 2 -50.95 34.63 -8.44
N SER A 3 -51.07 33.45 -9.04
CA SER A 3 -51.53 33.23 -10.42
C SER A 3 -50.90 34.13 -11.49
N GLY A 4 -50.33 33.52 -12.53
CA GLY A 4 -49.90 34.23 -13.74
C GLY A 4 -49.31 33.34 -14.84
N GLN A 5 -50.15 32.51 -15.47
CA GLN A 5 -49.91 31.91 -16.80
C GLN A 5 -50.02 32.98 -17.91
N SER A 6 -49.33 32.75 -19.05
CA SER A 6 -49.58 33.21 -20.44
C SER A 6 -48.28 33.70 -21.11
N ARG A 7 -47.94 33.54 -22.39
CA ARG A 7 -48.62 33.13 -23.63
C ARG A 7 -47.58 33.06 -24.79
N TYR A 8 -47.83 32.16 -25.77
CA TYR A 8 -47.59 32.18 -27.23
C TYR A 8 -46.25 32.56 -27.93
N GLY A 9 -45.98 31.75 -28.99
CA GLY A 9 -45.17 32.05 -30.19
C GLY A 9 -44.34 30.82 -30.60
N SER A 10 -44.69 29.90 -31.51
CA SER A 10 -45.30 29.90 -32.86
C SER A 10 -44.32 30.20 -34.02
N TYR A 11 -43.89 29.08 -34.64
CA TYR A 11 -43.42 28.82 -36.02
C TYR A 11 -42.04 29.29 -36.50
N GLY A 12 -41.27 28.30 -37.00
CA GLY A 12 -40.09 28.47 -37.84
C GLY A 12 -39.40 27.14 -38.18
N SER A 13 -39.93 26.42 -39.18
CA SER A 13 -39.33 25.22 -39.77
C SER A 13 -37.94 25.50 -40.37
N SER A 14 -36.99 24.58 -40.19
CA SER A 14 -36.14 24.11 -41.30
C SER A 14 -35.33 22.86 -40.92
N TYR A 15 -35.65 21.75 -41.59
CA TYR A 15 -34.93 20.49 -41.86
C TYR A 15 -33.65 20.15 -41.07
N GLY A 16 -33.67 18.97 -40.44
CA GLY A 16 -32.50 18.31 -39.85
C GLY A 16 -32.83 16.89 -39.40
N GLN A 17 -33.04 15.99 -40.36
CA GLN A 17 -33.25 14.56 -40.17
C GLN A 17 -31.92 13.87 -39.81
N TYR A 18 -31.66 13.50 -38.55
CA TYR A 18 -30.76 12.39 -38.20
C TYR A 18 -31.09 11.81 -36.81
N GLY A 19 -31.57 10.56 -36.81
CA GLY A 19 -31.14 9.48 -35.90
C GLY A 19 -31.42 9.61 -34.39
N GLN A 20 -32.24 8.67 -33.90
CA GLN A 20 -32.08 8.11 -32.56
C GLN A 20 -30.60 7.80 -32.27
N GLN A 21 -30.09 8.27 -31.14
CA GLN A 21 -29.02 7.59 -30.43
C GLN A 21 -29.30 7.65 -28.93
N ASP A 22 -29.90 6.57 -28.43
CA ASP A 22 -29.64 6.07 -27.09
C ASP A 22 -28.13 5.87 -26.92
N GLN A 23 -27.43 6.86 -26.37
CA GLN A 23 -26.05 6.65 -25.91
C GLN A 23 -26.04 6.29 -24.42
N GLN A 24 -26.15 4.98 -24.24
CA GLN A 24 -25.43 4.16 -23.27
C GLN A 24 -24.39 4.93 -22.43
N HIS A 25 -24.69 5.13 -21.15
CA HIS A 25 -23.69 5.31 -20.11
C HIS A 25 -22.95 3.98 -19.88
N GLY A 26 -22.10 3.60 -20.83
CA GLY A 26 -21.05 2.62 -20.61
C GLY A 26 -19.98 3.24 -19.73
N LYS A 27 -20.03 2.97 -18.41
CA LYS A 27 -18.88 3.21 -17.55
C LYS A 27 -17.72 2.37 -18.09
N GLY A 28 -16.81 3.00 -18.80
CA GLY A 28 -15.55 2.40 -19.23
C GLY A 28 -14.78 1.93 -18.01
N GLN A 29 -14.89 0.65 -17.68
CA GLN A 29 -13.81 -0.06 -17.02
C GLN A 29 -12.68 -0.14 -18.05
N THR A 30 -11.82 0.86 -18.08
CA THR A 30 -10.53 0.71 -18.76
C THR A 30 -9.76 -0.35 -17.99
N SER A 31 -9.74 -1.57 -18.53
CA SER A 31 -8.90 -2.65 -18.05
C SER A 31 -7.45 -2.17 -18.11
N LEU A 32 -6.80 -2.05 -16.96
CA LEU A 32 -5.39 -1.70 -16.88
C LEU A 32 -4.57 -2.76 -17.60
N SER A 33 -3.51 -2.34 -18.29
CA SER A 33 -2.51 -3.29 -18.78
C SER A 33 -1.85 -4.01 -17.59
N PRO A 34 -1.29 -5.23 -17.78
CA PRO A 34 -0.58 -5.93 -16.72
C PRO A 34 0.60 -5.14 -16.11
N GLU A 35 1.18 -4.21 -16.87
CA GLU A 35 2.23 -3.33 -16.34
C GLU A 35 1.67 -2.23 -15.44
N GLU A 36 0.58 -1.57 -15.86
CA GLU A 36 -0.08 -0.55 -15.06
C GLU A 36 -0.69 -1.13 -13.79
N GLN A 37 -1.25 -2.34 -13.87
CA GLN A 37 -1.73 -3.06 -12.70
C GLN A 37 -0.60 -3.33 -11.71
N ARG A 38 0.56 -3.84 -12.18
CA ARG A 38 1.74 -4.03 -11.32
C ARG A 38 2.21 -2.73 -10.68
N LYS A 39 2.27 -1.63 -11.43
CA LYS A 39 2.65 -0.30 -10.89
C LYS A 39 1.68 0.15 -9.80
N ARG A 40 0.38 -0.03 -10.03
CA ARG A 40 -0.67 0.30 -9.05
C ARG A 40 -0.52 -0.56 -7.79
N ASP A 41 -0.37 -1.87 -7.94
CA ASP A 41 -0.21 -2.81 -6.82
C ASP A 41 1.01 -2.46 -5.97
N MET A 42 2.14 -2.14 -6.59
CA MET A 42 3.34 -1.71 -5.89
C MET A 42 3.14 -0.40 -5.14
N SER A 43 2.44 0.58 -5.74
CA SER A 43 2.12 1.83 -5.06
C SER A 43 1.22 1.61 -3.85
N MET A 44 0.22 0.72 -3.96
CA MET A 44 -0.64 0.35 -2.83
C MET A 44 0.16 -0.28 -1.68
N ILE A 45 1.07 -1.21 -1.99
CA ILE A 45 1.93 -1.85 -0.97
C ILE A 45 2.81 -0.82 -0.26
N ILE A 46 3.46 0.07 -1.01
CA ILE A 46 4.33 1.11 -0.44
C ILE A 46 3.52 2.02 0.48
N ASN A 47 2.35 2.48 0.03
CA ASN A 47 1.49 3.37 0.82
C ASN A 47 0.95 2.67 2.08
N ALA A 48 0.56 1.40 1.98
CA ALA A 48 0.13 0.62 3.12
C ALA A 48 1.24 0.47 4.17
N LEU A 49 2.47 0.13 3.75
CA LEU A 49 3.61 0.01 4.66
C LEU A 49 3.99 1.35 5.31
N ALA A 50 3.93 2.44 4.55
CA ALA A 50 4.17 3.78 5.09
C ALA A 50 3.10 4.16 6.13
N GLY A 51 1.83 3.89 5.84
CA GLY A 51 0.72 4.10 6.78
C GLY A 51 0.88 3.28 8.06
N LEU A 52 1.22 1.99 7.94
CA LEU A 52 1.51 1.12 9.08
C LEU A 52 2.69 1.63 9.90
N SER A 53 3.74 2.14 9.25
CA SER A 53 4.89 2.72 9.94
C SER A 53 4.52 3.98 10.73
N CYS A 54 3.66 4.83 10.17
CA CYS A 54 3.12 5.99 10.87
C CYS A 54 2.32 5.56 12.12
N LEU A 55 1.45 4.56 11.98
CA LEU A 55 0.70 4.01 13.11
C LEU A 55 1.62 3.39 14.18
N ALA A 56 2.69 2.69 13.76
CA ALA A 56 3.72 2.15 14.65
C ALA A 56 4.51 3.25 15.39
N GLY A 57 4.52 4.48 14.89
CA GLY A 57 5.07 5.63 15.62
C GLY A 57 4.31 5.95 16.93
N HIS A 58 3.08 5.48 17.07
CA HIS A 58 2.21 5.74 18.22
C HIS A 58 1.99 4.46 19.04
N GLN A 59 2.50 4.44 20.28
CA GLN A 59 2.47 3.26 21.16
C GLN A 59 1.04 2.72 21.42
N ALA A 60 0.02 3.59 21.41
CA ALA A 60 -1.38 3.20 21.58
C ALA A 60 -1.87 2.20 20.51
N ASN A 61 -1.28 2.21 19.31
CA ASN A 61 -1.67 1.33 18.22
C ASN A 61 -1.00 -0.05 18.29
N HIS A 62 0.04 -0.21 19.11
CA HIS A 62 0.90 -1.40 19.08
C HIS A 62 0.15 -2.66 19.48
N ALA A 63 -0.73 -2.58 20.49
CA ALA A 63 -1.52 -3.72 20.93
C ALA A 63 -2.39 -4.28 19.79
N GLU A 64 -3.05 -3.40 19.04
CA GLU A 64 -3.89 -3.78 17.91
C GLU A 64 -3.07 -4.30 16.73
N MET A 65 -1.92 -3.68 16.44
CA MET A 65 -1.00 -4.17 15.40
C MET A 65 -0.47 -5.57 15.71
N MET A 66 -0.17 -5.86 16.98
CA MET A 66 0.23 -7.20 17.41
C MET A 66 -0.94 -8.19 17.35
N ARG A 67 -2.13 -7.79 17.83
CA ARG A 67 -3.35 -8.62 17.76
C ARG A 67 -3.71 -9.01 16.32
N SER A 68 -3.53 -8.07 15.39
CA SER A 68 -3.75 -8.27 13.96
C SER A 68 -2.60 -9.01 13.24
N SER A 69 -1.61 -9.51 13.96
CA SER A 69 -0.46 -10.23 13.38
C SER A 69 0.28 -9.45 12.29
N CYS A 70 0.31 -8.12 12.39
CA CYS A 70 0.85 -7.22 11.36
C CYS A 70 2.28 -7.61 10.95
N ILE A 71 3.14 -7.90 11.92
CA ILE A 71 4.53 -8.31 11.67
C ILE A 71 4.56 -9.61 10.85
N LEU A 72 3.78 -10.63 11.23
CA LEU A 72 3.77 -11.90 10.52
C LEU A 72 3.31 -11.73 9.07
N ILE A 73 2.22 -10.98 8.85
CA ILE A 73 1.67 -10.73 7.50
C ILE A 73 2.70 -10.01 6.62
N VAL A 74 3.34 -8.95 7.14
CA VAL A 74 4.36 -8.22 6.38
C VAL A 74 5.56 -9.12 6.08
N MET A 75 6.03 -9.89 7.06
CA MET A 75 7.16 -10.79 6.87
C MET A 75 6.85 -11.93 5.89
N GLU A 76 5.66 -12.50 5.92
CA GLU A 76 5.22 -13.54 4.98
C GLU A 76 5.07 -12.99 3.56
N ALA A 77 4.46 -11.81 3.42
CA ALA A 77 4.32 -11.15 2.12
C ALA A 77 5.68 -10.85 1.47
N LEU A 78 6.69 -10.51 2.29
CA LEU A 78 8.05 -10.19 1.86
C LEU A 78 9.00 -11.38 1.87
N SER A 79 8.60 -12.51 2.42
CA SER A 79 9.34 -13.75 2.29
C SER A 79 9.00 -14.37 0.94
N ASP A 80 10.01 -14.89 0.25
CA ASP A 80 9.83 -15.70 -0.95
C ASP A 80 10.09 -17.16 -0.60
N PRO A 81 9.08 -17.91 -0.11
CA PRO A 81 9.26 -19.29 0.30
C PRO A 81 9.55 -20.23 -0.88
N THR A 82 9.26 -19.81 -2.12
CA THR A 82 9.41 -20.64 -3.32
C THR A 82 10.63 -20.25 -4.17
N GLY A 83 11.27 -19.11 -3.88
CA GLY A 83 12.38 -18.58 -4.69
C GLY A 83 11.96 -18.13 -6.10
N THR A 84 10.65 -18.04 -6.35
CA THR A 84 10.07 -17.73 -7.66
C THR A 84 9.48 -16.32 -7.72
N LYS A 85 9.44 -15.57 -6.62
CA LYS A 85 8.98 -14.17 -6.65
C LYS A 85 9.99 -13.34 -7.42
N ALA A 86 9.48 -12.46 -8.28
CA ALA A 86 10.26 -11.36 -8.81
C ALA A 86 10.91 -10.60 -7.64
N ALA A 87 12.14 -10.12 -7.84
CA ALA A 87 12.87 -9.39 -6.82
C ALA A 87 12.00 -8.30 -6.20
N ILE A 88 11.87 -8.33 -4.87
CA ILE A 88 11.04 -7.36 -4.14
C ILE A 88 11.66 -5.97 -4.35
N PRO A 89 10.88 -4.97 -4.77
CA PRO A 89 11.42 -3.63 -4.99
C PRO A 89 12.04 -3.04 -3.72
N ASP A 90 13.18 -2.37 -3.88
CA ASP A 90 13.92 -1.78 -2.75
C ASP A 90 13.08 -0.80 -1.92
N GLY A 91 12.14 -0.09 -2.55
CA GLY A 91 11.23 0.81 -1.85
C GLY A 91 10.32 0.08 -0.86
N VAL A 92 9.87 -1.12 -1.21
CA VAL A 92 9.08 -1.97 -0.31
C VAL A 92 9.94 -2.46 0.85
N LEU A 93 11.17 -2.93 0.57
CA LEU A 93 12.12 -3.39 1.59
C LEU A 93 12.50 -2.28 2.57
N GLN A 94 12.72 -1.05 2.07
CA GLN A 94 13.00 0.11 2.92
C GLN A 94 11.84 0.43 3.87
N ASN A 95 10.61 0.42 3.38
CA ASN A 95 9.43 0.69 4.22
C ASN A 95 9.21 -0.43 5.24
N ALA A 96 9.45 -1.68 4.88
CA ALA A 96 9.37 -2.81 5.80
C ALA A 96 10.41 -2.72 6.93
N LEU A 97 11.67 -2.40 6.59
CA LEU A 97 12.73 -2.17 7.59
C LEU A 97 12.39 -1.00 8.51
N PHE A 98 11.76 0.06 7.97
CA PHE A 98 11.31 1.20 8.77
C PHE A 98 10.19 0.83 9.75
N LEU A 99 9.18 0.09 9.29
CA LEU A 99 8.11 -0.44 10.14
C LEU A 99 8.67 -1.28 11.30
N LEU A 100 9.57 -2.22 11.01
CA LEU A 100 10.21 -3.05 12.04
C LEU A 100 11.02 -2.21 13.02
N ALA A 101 11.72 -1.19 12.53
CA ALA A 101 12.51 -0.29 13.39
C ALA A 101 11.62 0.55 14.32
N GLU A 102 10.51 1.10 13.84
CA GLU A 102 9.56 1.88 14.66
C GLU A 102 8.90 1.00 15.73
N LEU A 103 8.41 -0.18 15.33
CA LEU A 103 7.83 -1.15 16.27
C LEU A 103 8.86 -1.61 17.31
N PHE A 104 10.13 -1.78 16.93
CA PHE A 104 11.17 -2.15 17.89
C PHE A 104 11.51 -1.01 18.86
N ALA A 105 11.69 0.20 18.34
CA ALA A 105 12.06 1.37 19.15
C ALA A 105 10.98 1.72 20.17
N ARG A 106 9.72 1.74 19.75
CA ARG A 106 8.57 2.22 20.55
C ARG A 106 7.72 1.08 21.12
N GLY A 107 8.06 -0.15 20.78
CA GLY A 107 7.36 -1.37 21.18
C GLY A 107 7.28 -1.59 22.67
N THR A 108 6.21 -2.26 23.07
CA THR A 108 6.18 -2.99 24.35
C THR A 108 7.24 -4.10 24.36
N LEU A 109 7.52 -4.67 25.52
CA LEU A 109 8.43 -5.82 25.64
C LEU A 109 8.01 -6.96 24.70
N ASN A 110 6.73 -7.32 24.70
CA ASN A 110 6.17 -8.36 23.82
C ASN A 110 6.37 -8.06 22.33
N THR A 111 6.19 -6.80 21.92
CA THR A 111 6.44 -6.36 20.54
C THR A 111 7.91 -6.52 20.16
N ARG A 112 8.81 -6.09 21.05
CA ARG A 112 10.26 -6.21 20.83
C ARG A 112 10.72 -7.66 20.76
N ASP A 113 10.19 -8.52 21.62
CA ASP A 113 10.50 -9.94 21.64
C ASP A 113 10.02 -10.64 20.36
N ALA A 114 8.83 -10.29 19.87
CA ALA A 114 8.34 -10.77 18.57
C ALA A 114 9.27 -10.38 17.41
N ILE A 115 9.78 -9.14 17.39
CA ILE A 115 10.71 -8.68 16.35
C ILE A 115 12.12 -9.28 16.53
N LYS A 116 12.54 -9.57 17.75
CA LYS A 116 13.77 -10.31 18.04
C LYS A 116 13.68 -11.80 17.68
N GLY A 117 12.49 -12.27 17.32
CA GLY A 117 12.26 -13.62 16.82
C GLY A 117 13.19 -13.99 15.66
N GLN A 118 13.44 -15.30 15.53
CA GLN A 118 14.40 -15.83 14.57
C GLN A 118 14.09 -15.42 13.13
N SER A 119 12.82 -15.52 12.70
CA SER A 119 12.39 -15.20 11.34
C SER A 119 12.67 -13.73 10.97
N SER A 120 12.35 -12.80 11.86
CA SER A 120 12.65 -11.37 11.67
C SER A 120 14.14 -11.09 11.60
N ARG A 121 14.96 -11.72 12.45
CA ARG A 121 16.42 -11.55 12.40
C ARG A 121 17.05 -12.13 11.14
N GLU A 122 16.58 -13.29 10.68
CA GLU A 122 17.08 -13.94 9.45
C GLU A 122 16.76 -13.11 8.21
N PHE A 123 15.53 -12.62 8.09
CA PHE A 123 15.14 -11.70 7.04
C PHE A 123 16.01 -10.43 7.03
N VAL A 124 16.14 -9.75 8.18
CA VAL A 124 16.96 -8.54 8.27
C VAL A 124 18.42 -8.84 7.95
N ARG A 125 18.94 -10.00 8.38
CA ARG A 125 20.31 -10.44 8.06
C ARG A 125 20.49 -10.65 6.56
N ALA A 126 19.56 -11.30 5.88
CA ALA A 126 19.62 -11.50 4.42
C ALA A 126 19.71 -10.16 3.68
N LEU A 127 18.96 -9.15 4.13
CA LEU A 127 18.96 -7.81 3.53
C LEU A 127 20.27 -7.04 3.72
N THR A 128 21.16 -7.44 4.64
CA THR A 128 22.47 -6.78 4.80
C THR A 128 23.39 -6.93 3.59
N GLN A 129 23.10 -7.90 2.71
CA GLN A 129 23.82 -8.18 1.47
C GLN A 129 23.06 -7.68 0.23
N ASN A 130 22.00 -6.89 0.41
CA ASN A 130 21.21 -6.36 -0.71
C ASN A 130 22.08 -5.42 -1.57
N GLN A 131 21.89 -5.45 -2.90
CA GLN A 131 22.63 -4.61 -3.85
C GLN A 131 22.36 -3.11 -3.65
N ASN A 132 21.17 -2.76 -3.16
CA ASN A 132 20.83 -1.41 -2.78
C ASN A 132 21.51 -1.04 -1.46
N SER A 133 22.47 -0.12 -1.54
CA SER A 133 23.27 0.31 -0.40
C SER A 133 22.44 0.89 0.76
N LYS A 134 21.30 1.52 0.47
CA LYS A 134 20.40 2.08 1.48
C LYS A 134 19.63 0.99 2.22
N VAL A 135 19.12 -0.02 1.49
CA VAL A 135 18.49 -1.21 2.11
C VAL A 135 19.50 -1.94 2.98
N ALA A 136 20.68 -2.23 2.44
CA ALA A 136 21.74 -2.94 3.14
C ALA A 136 22.20 -2.20 4.41
N LYS A 137 22.37 -0.89 4.34
CA LYS A 137 22.70 -0.06 5.51
C LYS A 137 21.61 -0.11 6.58
N ASN A 138 20.35 0.15 6.21
CA ASN A 138 19.23 0.13 7.15
C ASN A 138 19.07 -1.24 7.82
N ALA A 139 19.27 -2.32 7.07
CA ALA A 139 19.24 -3.67 7.58
C ALA A 139 20.37 -3.94 8.60
N LYS A 140 21.61 -3.49 8.32
CA LYS A 140 22.73 -3.60 9.27
C LYS A 140 22.45 -2.82 10.56
N ASP A 141 21.95 -1.59 10.45
CA ASP A 141 21.62 -0.75 11.59
C ASP A 141 20.54 -1.39 12.47
N LEU A 142 19.50 -1.95 11.86
CA LEU A 142 18.45 -2.67 12.58
C LEU A 142 18.97 -3.96 13.21
N LEU A 143 19.73 -4.79 12.47
CA LEU A 143 20.28 -6.04 12.99
C LEU A 143 21.15 -5.82 14.23
N ASN A 144 21.96 -4.76 14.22
CA ASN A 144 22.78 -4.37 15.37
C ASN A 144 21.93 -4.01 16.60
N LYS A 145 20.74 -3.41 16.41
CA LYS A 145 19.80 -3.13 17.49
C LYS A 145 19.12 -4.40 18.01
N LEU A 146 18.79 -5.34 17.12
CA LEU A 146 18.15 -6.60 17.50
C LEU A 146 19.08 -7.55 18.29
N ASN A 147 20.40 -7.40 18.11
CA ASN A 147 21.41 -8.21 18.81
C ASN A 147 21.79 -7.66 20.19
N LYS A 148 21.30 -6.47 20.57
CA LYS A 148 21.49 -5.87 21.90
C LYS A 148 20.30 -6.21 22.80
#